data_AF-A0A2V8PG30-F1
#
_entry.id   AF-A0A2V8PG30-F1
#
_cell.length_a   1.000
_cell.length_b   1.000
_cell.length_c   1.000
_cell.angle_alpha   90.00
_cell.angle_beta   90.00
_cell.angle_gamma   90.00
#
_symmetry.space_group_name_H-M   'P 1'
#
loop_
_entity.id
_entity.type
_entity.pdbx_description
1 polymer ?
#
loop_
_entity_poly.entity_id
_entity_poly.type
_entity_poly.pdbx_seq_one_letter_code
_entity_poly.pdbx_strand_id
1 'polypeptide(L)'
;MLIKANSEEIQDFFSDASYLRGGYAARVAFPETVDEVKAILAQATREKTPVTISGAGTGTVAGRVPFGGIVLATDKLNRIKSIVR
;
A
#
# COMPACT_ATOMS: atom_id res chain seq x y z
N MET A 1 2.50 -9.72 -9.83
CA MET A 1 2.69 -8.73 -8.75
C MET A 1 3.76 -7.73 -9.14
N LEU A 2 3.41 -6.44 -9.19
CA LEU A 2 4.36 -5.35 -9.42
C LEU A 2 4.90 -4.83 -8.07
N ILE A 3 6.21 -4.65 -7.96
CA ILE A 3 6.87 -4.01 -6.81
C ILE A 3 7.71 -2.85 -7.32
N LYS A 4 7.59 -1.70 -6.69
CA LYS A 4 8.40 -0.51 -6.97
C LYS A 4 9.20 -0.11 -5.73
N ALA A 5 10.48 0.21 -5.92
CA ALA A 5 11.39 0.67 -4.87
C ALA A 5 12.12 1.99 -5.23
N ASN A 6 11.98 2.47 -6.46
CA ASN A 6 12.49 3.77 -6.86
C ASN A 6 11.68 4.88 -6.18
N SER A 7 12.35 5.76 -5.43
CA SER A 7 11.72 6.85 -4.68
C SER A 7 10.86 7.76 -5.55
N GLU A 8 11.29 8.05 -6.78
CA GLU A 8 10.56 8.91 -7.71
C GLU A 8 9.21 8.31 -8.13
N GLU A 9 9.10 6.98 -8.13
CA GLU A 9 7.88 6.29 -8.55
C GLU A 9 6.90 6.02 -7.40
N ILE A 10 7.34 6.20 -6.15
CA ILE A 10 6.57 5.81 -4.95
C ILE A 10 6.29 6.96 -3.98
N GLN A 11 6.84 8.15 -4.21
CA GLN A 11 6.67 9.30 -3.33
C GLN A 11 5.20 9.66 -3.05
N ASP A 12 4.31 9.44 -4.01
CA ASP A 12 2.87 9.75 -3.87
C ASP A 12 2.18 8.86 -2.82
N PHE A 13 2.80 7.73 -2.44
CA PHE A 13 2.31 6.86 -1.36
C PHE A 13 2.71 7.34 0.03
N PHE A 14 3.55 8.38 0.15
CA PHE A 14 4.04 8.91 1.42
C PHE A 14 3.27 10.12 1.93
N SER A 15 2.16 10.46 1.28
CA SER A 15 1.26 11.53 1.67
C SER A 15 -0.21 11.16 1.43
N ASP A 16 -1.10 11.93 2.05
CA ASP A 16 -2.54 11.91 1.82
C ASP A 16 -3.12 13.32 2.10
N ALA A 17 -4.45 13.45 2.08
CA ALA A 17 -5.15 14.71 2.32
C ALA A 17 -5.01 15.26 3.77
N SER A 18 -4.28 14.60 4.67
CA SER A 18 -3.93 15.13 5.99
C SER A 18 -2.79 16.14 5.95
N TYR A 19 -2.02 16.17 4.85
CA TYR A 19 -0.78 16.94 4.72
C TYR A 19 0.34 16.56 5.71
N LEU A 20 0.22 15.42 6.41
CA LEU A 20 1.31 14.92 7.25
C LEU A 20 2.56 14.67 6.40
N ARG A 21 3.71 15.14 6.90
CA ARG A 21 5.00 15.06 6.20
C ARG A 21 5.89 14.00 6.83
N GLY A 22 6.91 13.60 6.07
CA GLY A 22 7.94 12.67 6.54
C GLY A 22 7.54 11.20 6.43
N GLY A 23 6.52 10.86 5.65
CA GLY A 23 6.22 9.47 5.34
C GLY A 23 7.34 8.83 4.52
N TYR A 24 7.59 7.53 4.75
CA TYR A 24 8.59 6.75 4.02
C TYR A 24 8.30 5.25 4.08
N ALA A 25 8.72 4.52 3.05
CA ALA A 25 8.72 3.06 3.01
C ALA A 25 9.82 2.57 2.07
N ALA A 26 10.25 1.31 2.25
CA ALA A 26 11.29 0.71 1.42
C ALA A 26 10.81 0.36 0.00
N ARG A 27 9.51 0.05 -0.16
CA ARG A 27 8.88 -0.33 -1.43
C ARG A 27 7.37 -0.25 -1.35
N VAL A 28 6.74 -0.17 -2.52
CA VAL A 28 5.28 -0.28 -2.71
C VAL A 28 4.97 -1.52 -3.53
N ALA A 29 4.09 -2.37 -3.03
CA ALA A 29 3.58 -3.54 -3.73
C ALA A 29 2.18 -3.28 -4.29
N PHE A 30 1.97 -3.64 -5.55
CA PHE A 30 0.72 -3.50 -6.29
C PHE A 30 0.19 -4.89 -6.66
N PRO A 31 -0.48 -5.58 -5.71
CA PRO A 31 -1.09 -6.88 -5.99
C PRO A 31 -2.31 -6.74 -6.92
N GLU A 32 -2.48 -7.71 -7.81
CA GLU A 32 -3.63 -7.84 -8.71
C GLU A 32 -4.60 -8.95 -8.25
N THR A 33 -4.16 -9.80 -7.30
CA THR A 33 -4.95 -10.93 -6.79
C THR A 33 -4.90 -11.04 -5.28
N VAL A 34 -5.86 -11.76 -4.72
CA VAL A 34 -5.91 -12.07 -3.28
C VAL A 34 -4.72 -12.94 -2.86
N ASP A 35 -4.23 -13.83 -3.72
CA ASP A 35 -3.11 -14.69 -3.37
C ASP A 35 -1.78 -13.93 -3.34
N GLU A 36 -1.62 -12.90 -4.18
CA GLU A 36 -0.48 -11.97 -4.07
C GLU A 36 -0.52 -11.18 -2.75
N VAL A 37 -1.70 -10.71 -2.32
CA VAL A 37 -1.87 -10.07 -1.00
C VAL A 37 -1.46 -11.03 0.12
N LYS A 38 -1.93 -12.29 0.10
CA LYS A 38 -1.55 -13.31 1.09
C LYS A 38 -0.04 -13.53 1.12
N ALA A 39 0.60 -13.65 -0.04
CA ALA A 39 2.04 -13.86 -0.13
C ALA A 39 2.84 -12.70 0.47
N ILE A 40 2.46 -11.45 0.16
CA ILE A 40 3.07 -10.24 0.73
C ILE A 40 2.94 -10.24 2.26
N LEU A 41 1.72 -10.41 2.78
CA LEU A 41 1.45 -10.34 4.21
C LEU A 41 2.12 -11.48 4.98
N ALA A 42 2.14 -12.70 4.42
CA ALA A 42 2.83 -13.83 5.01
C ALA A 42 4.34 -13.60 5.08
N GLN A 43 4.94 -13.04 4.03
CA GLN A 43 6.37 -12.68 4.02
C GLN A 43 6.67 -11.58 5.04
N ALA A 44 5.91 -10.49 5.02
CA ALA A 44 6.06 -9.38 5.95
C ALA A 44 5.92 -9.83 7.40
N THR A 45 5.02 -10.77 7.68
CA THR A 45 4.85 -11.39 9.01
C THR A 45 6.10 -12.15 9.44
N ARG A 46 6.64 -13.02 8.57
CA ARG A 46 7.88 -13.77 8.87
C ARG A 46 9.07 -12.86 9.12
N GLU A 47 9.18 -11.78 8.35
CA GLU A 47 10.27 -10.80 8.42
C GLU A 47 10.02 -9.70 9.47
N LYS A 48 8.87 -9.70 10.15
CA LYS A 48 8.42 -8.63 11.06
C LYS A 48 8.49 -7.23 10.42
N THR A 49 8.21 -7.16 9.12
CA THR A 49 8.19 -5.91 8.37
C THR A 49 6.83 -5.22 8.54
N PRO A 50 6.79 -3.96 9.01
CA PRO A 50 5.56 -3.19 9.05
C PRO A 50 4.92 -3.06 7.67
N VAL A 51 3.59 -3.12 7.61
CA VAL A 51 2.83 -2.97 6.37
C VAL A 51 1.80 -1.87 6.56
N THR A 52 1.88 -0.83 5.73
CA THR A 52 0.85 0.20 5.64
C THR A 52 -0.04 -0.10 4.44
N ILE A 53 -1.36 -0.12 4.66
CA ILE A 53 -2.34 -0.32 3.58
C ILE A 53 -2.68 1.02 2.95
N SER A 54 -2.71 1.06 1.62
CA SER A 54 -2.90 2.30 0.87
C SER A 54 -4.04 2.17 -0.14
N GLY A 55 -5.10 2.97 0.08
CA GLY A 55 -6.26 3.11 -0.80
C GLY A 55 -6.13 4.27 -1.80
N ALA A 56 -7.09 5.22 -1.78
CA ALA A 56 -7.16 6.31 -2.77
C ALA A 56 -6.40 7.61 -2.44
N GLY A 57 -5.90 7.81 -1.22
CA GLY A 57 -5.12 9.03 -0.89
C GLY A 57 -5.89 10.11 -0.15
N THR A 58 -7.19 9.89 0.11
CA THR A 58 -8.12 10.93 0.57
C THR A 58 -8.28 11.00 2.09
N GLY A 59 -7.50 10.24 2.85
CA GLY A 59 -7.54 10.26 4.32
C GLY A 59 -7.07 11.61 4.88
N THR A 60 -7.73 12.09 5.94
CA THR A 60 -7.43 13.39 6.57
C THR A 60 -6.67 13.27 7.89
N VAL A 61 -6.37 12.05 8.32
CA VAL A 61 -5.71 11.73 9.60
C VAL A 61 -4.47 10.85 9.41
N ALA A 62 -3.86 10.89 8.23
CA ALA A 62 -2.62 10.18 7.90
C ALA A 62 -2.68 8.64 7.96
N GLY A 63 -3.88 8.04 7.93
CA GLY A 63 -4.06 6.60 8.14
C GLY A 63 -3.35 5.69 7.11
N ARG A 64 -3.03 6.23 5.92
CA ARG A 64 -2.27 5.52 4.87
C ARG A 64 -0.81 5.96 4.75
N VAL A 65 -0.36 6.92 5.56
CA VAL A 65 1.02 7.45 5.48
C VAL A 65 1.95 6.48 6.21
N PRO A 66 2.93 5.85 5.52
CA PRO A 66 3.85 4.90 6.13
C PRO A 66 4.98 5.60 6.89
N PHE A 67 5.48 4.96 7.94
CA PHE A 67 6.69 5.37 8.67
C PHE A 67 7.64 4.18 8.81
N GLY A 68 8.03 3.61 7.67
CA GLY A 68 8.88 2.43 7.54
C GLY A 68 8.16 1.23 6.94
N GLY A 69 8.90 0.14 6.75
CA GLY A 69 8.38 -1.11 6.20
C GLY A 69 7.99 -1.00 4.72
N ILE A 70 6.84 -1.54 4.36
CA ILE A 70 6.32 -1.56 2.98
C ILE A 70 4.91 -0.99 2.89
N VAL A 71 4.55 -0.49 1.72
CA VAL A 71 3.17 -0.13 1.39
C VAL A 71 2.53 -1.24 0.56
N LEU A 72 1.31 -1.63 0.92
CA LEU A 72 0.45 -2.47 0.08
C LEU A 72 -0.63 -1.59 -0.55
N ALA A 73 -0.47 -1.32 -1.84
CA ALA A 73 -1.31 -0.43 -2.63
C ALA A 73 -2.45 -1.21 -3.30
N THR A 74 -3.69 -0.86 -3.00
CA THR A 74 -4.87 -1.60 -3.51
C THR A 74 -5.33 -1.14 -4.89
N ASP A 75 -4.61 -0.24 -5.55
CA ASP A 75 -4.95 0.41 -6.82
C ASP A 75 -5.30 -0.57 -7.95
N LYS A 76 -4.66 -1.75 -7.96
CA LYS A 76 -4.89 -2.79 -8.97
C LYS A 76 -5.96 -3.81 -8.57
N LEU A 77 -6.43 -3.80 -7.33
CA LEU A 77 -7.53 -4.63 -6.83
C LEU A 77 -8.90 -3.96 -7.12
N ASN A 78 -9.13 -3.56 -8.37
CA ASN A 78 -10.21 -2.63 -8.76
C ASN A 78 -11.41 -3.30 -9.47
N ARG A 79 -11.49 -4.64 -9.47
CA ARG A 79 -12.57 -5.37 -10.16
C ARG A 79 -13.78 -5.56 -9.25
N ILE A 80 -14.95 -5.11 -9.70
CA ILE A 80 -16.24 -5.46 -9.12
C ILE A 80 -16.64 -6.85 -9.63
N LYS A 81 -16.71 -7.86 -8.75
CA LYS A 81 -16.96 -9.25 -9.14
C LYS A 81 -18.44 -9.58 -9.34
N SER A 82 -19.32 -8.97 -8.55
CA SER A 82 -20.76 -9.20 -8.61
C SER A 82 -21.49 -8.03 -7.97
N ILE A 83 -22.67 -7.72 -8.50
CA ILE A 83 -23.64 -6.81 -7.88
C ILE A 83 -24.89 -7.66 -7.65
N VAL A 84 -25.32 -7.78 -6.39
CA VAL A 84 -26.55 -8.46 -6.02
C VAL A 84 -27.64 -7.42 -5.76
N ARG A 85 -28.88 -7.75 -6.11
CA ARG A 85 -30.05 -6.89 -5.91
C ARG A 85 -30.82 -7.31 -4.67
#